data_AF-A0A447PGZ3-F1
#
_entry.id   AF-A0A447PGZ3-F1
#
_cell.length_a   1.000
_cell.length_b   1.000
_cell.length_c   1.000
_cell.angle_alpha   90.00
_cell.angle_beta   90.00
_cell.angle_gamma   90.00
#
_symmetry.space_group_name_H-M   'P 1'
#
loop_
_entity.id
_entity.type
_entity.pdbx_description
1 polymer ?
#
loop_
_entity_poly.entity_id
_entity_poly.type
_entity_poly.pdbx_seq_one_letter_code
_entity_poly.pdbx_strand_id
1 'polypeptide(L)'
;MATCLAVTILFFPAYKLGNLQQHSLEEMAASPFQQQFGAAKANLSSRCQNCTWRFACHGGCPKHRICMDGGERQNYLCKGYLEFFQHVTPYMNVMRQLLLNQRPAAHITRIVDMIADDVRQ
;
A
#
# COMPACT_ATOMS: atom_id res chain seq x y z
N MET A 1 15.93 23.58 12.54
CA MET A 1 14.63 23.10 13.04
C MET A 1 14.62 21.59 12.98
N ALA A 2 14.48 20.90 14.11
CA ALA A 2 14.50 19.43 14.19
C ALA A 2 13.11 18.87 14.56
N THR A 3 12.05 19.46 13.99
CA THR A 3 10.67 19.06 14.27
C THR A 3 10.35 17.73 13.60
N CYS A 4 9.80 16.79 14.37
CA CYS A 4 9.36 15.50 13.87
C CYS A 4 7.83 15.47 13.72
N LEU A 5 7.35 14.92 12.62
CA LEU A 5 5.93 14.77 12.27
C LEU A 5 5.58 13.28 12.14
N ALA A 6 4.30 12.94 12.31
CA ALA A 6 3.83 11.55 12.23
C ALA A 6 4.04 10.89 10.86
N VAL A 7 4.02 11.70 9.79
CA VAL A 7 4.42 11.33 8.44
C VAL A 7 4.80 12.59 7.66
N THR A 8 5.70 12.47 6.69
CA THR A 8 6.29 13.60 5.96
C THR A 8 5.26 14.47 5.21
N ILE A 9 4.13 13.88 4.78
CA ILE A 9 3.11 14.57 3.95
C ILE A 9 2.00 15.28 4.76
N LEU A 10 2.08 15.26 6.10
CA LEU A 10 1.10 15.90 7.00
C LEU A 10 1.78 17.01 7.80
N PHE A 11 1.81 18.23 7.24
CA PHE A 11 2.54 19.37 7.79
C PHE A 11 1.77 20.23 8.80
N PHE A 12 0.55 19.82 9.16
CA PHE A 12 -0.28 20.59 10.10
C PHE A 12 0.20 20.39 11.54
N PRO A 13 0.08 21.42 12.42
CA PRO A 13 0.47 21.34 13.82
C PRO A 13 -0.12 20.14 14.57
N ALA A 14 -1.34 19.72 14.17
CA ALA A 14 -2.03 18.56 14.71
C ALA A 14 -1.30 17.21 14.53
N TYR A 15 -0.29 17.12 13.66
CA TYR A 15 0.49 15.90 13.41
C TYR A 15 1.94 15.99 13.91
N LYS A 16 2.26 17.01 14.71
CA LYS A 16 3.59 17.20 15.31
C LYS A 16 3.81 16.21 16.44
N LEU A 17 4.88 15.44 16.35
CA LEU A 17 5.32 14.49 17.38
C LEU A 17 6.23 15.14 18.43
N GLY A 18 7.06 16.08 18.00
CA GLY A 18 8.03 16.71 18.90
C GLY A 18 9.20 17.36 18.18
N ASN A 19 10.30 17.52 18.91
CA ASN A 19 11.55 18.07 18.42
C ASN A 19 12.69 17.13 18.82
N LEU A 20 13.53 16.73 17.87
CA LEU A 20 14.65 15.79 18.08
C LEU A 20 15.73 16.32 19.05
N GLN A 21 15.78 17.63 19.28
CA GLN A 21 16.67 18.23 20.28
C GLN A 21 16.14 18.06 21.71
N GLN A 22 14.84 17.73 21.86
CA GLN A 22 14.14 17.65 23.13
C GLN A 22 13.68 16.22 23.45
N HIS A 23 13.40 15.41 22.42
CA HIS A 23 12.92 14.04 22.55
C HIS A 23 13.71 13.11 21.62
N SER A 24 13.97 11.90 22.08
CA SER A 24 14.53 10.84 21.23
C SER A 24 13.53 10.38 20.17
N LEU A 25 14.06 9.79 19.09
CA LEU A 25 13.22 9.18 18.05
C LEU A 25 12.35 8.05 18.61
N GLU A 26 12.88 7.27 19.55
CA GLU A 26 12.19 6.14 20.15
C GLU A 26 10.97 6.59 20.95
N GLU A 27 11.12 7.62 21.80
CA GLU A 27 10.01 8.21 22.56
C GLU A 27 8.92 8.76 21.63
N MET A 28 9.31 9.45 20.55
CA MET A 28 8.34 9.98 19.59
C MET A 28 7.63 8.88 18.79
N ALA A 29 8.35 7.81 18.42
CA ALA A 29 7.79 6.67 17.70
C ALA A 29 6.86 5.84 18.58
N ALA A 30 7.19 5.70 19.87
CA ALA A 30 6.40 5.00 20.87
C ALA A 30 5.24 5.85 21.43
N SER A 31 5.16 7.13 21.07
CA SER A 31 4.14 8.04 21.60
C SER A 31 2.71 7.53 21.36
N PRO A 32 1.77 7.74 22.30
CA PRO A 32 0.37 7.31 22.14
C PRO A 32 -0.27 7.87 20.87
N PHE A 33 0.06 9.11 20.52
CA PHE A 33 -0.40 9.74 19.28
C PHE A 33 0.09 8.97 18.04
N GLN A 34 1.38 8.65 17.95
CA GLN A 34 1.93 7.93 16.82
C GLN A 34 1.36 6.51 16.72
N GLN A 35 1.15 5.84 17.85
CA GLN A 35 0.50 4.52 17.89
C GLN A 35 -0.95 4.59 17.39
N GLN A 36 -1.74 5.56 17.86
CA GLN A 36 -3.13 5.74 17.43
C GLN A 36 -3.22 6.14 15.95
N PHE A 37 -2.34 7.03 15.49
CA PHE A 37 -2.22 7.39 14.08
C PHE A 37 -1.85 6.19 13.20
N GLY A 38 -0.96 5.33 13.69
CA GLY A 38 -0.59 4.07 13.06
C GLY A 38 -1.77 3.09 12.99
N ALA A 39 -2.45 2.88 14.12
CA ALA A 39 -3.59 1.96 14.24
C ALA A 39 -4.77 2.37 13.34
N ALA A 40 -5.02 3.68 13.20
CA ALA A 40 -6.08 4.20 12.33
C ALA A 40 -5.90 3.79 10.85
N LYS A 41 -4.70 3.42 10.41
CA LYS A 41 -4.45 2.92 9.05
C LYS A 41 -5.19 1.61 8.77
N ALA A 42 -5.42 0.80 9.80
CA ALA A 42 -6.13 -0.48 9.74
C ALA A 42 -7.65 -0.33 9.61
N ASN A 43 -8.21 0.88 9.78
CA ASN A 43 -9.62 1.17 9.55
C ASN A 43 -9.93 1.13 8.06
N LEU A 44 -10.28 -0.07 7.59
CA LEU A 44 -10.63 -0.37 6.21
C LEU A 44 -12.13 -0.64 6.10
N SER A 45 -12.69 -0.26 4.96
CA SER A 45 -14.08 -0.56 4.64
C SER A 45 -14.30 -2.06 4.44
N SER A 46 -15.55 -2.53 4.52
CA SER A 46 -15.89 -3.95 4.33
C SER A 46 -15.46 -4.44 2.96
N ARG A 47 -15.66 -3.64 1.91
CA ARG A 47 -15.19 -3.95 0.55
C ARG A 47 -13.68 -4.13 0.49
N CYS A 48 -12.91 -3.24 1.12
CA CYS A 48 -11.45 -3.35 1.13
C CYS A 48 -11.00 -4.56 1.97
N GLN A 49 -11.70 -4.86 3.06
CA GLN A 49 -11.39 -6.00 3.91
C GLN A 49 -11.53 -7.34 3.15
N ASN A 50 -12.52 -7.43 2.27
CA ASN A 50 -12.81 -8.61 1.44
C ASN A 50 -12.14 -8.60 0.06
N CYS A 51 -11.28 -7.62 -0.24
CA CYS A 51 -10.64 -7.51 -1.54
C CYS A 51 -9.50 -8.52 -1.72
N THR A 52 -9.49 -9.27 -2.82
CA THR A 52 -8.43 -10.23 -3.19
C THR A 52 -7.03 -9.59 -3.21
N TRP A 53 -6.93 -8.30 -3.57
CA TRP A 53 -5.67 -7.55 -3.66
C TRP A 53 -5.32 -6.78 -2.38
N ARG A 54 -6.03 -7.00 -1.27
CA ARG A 54 -5.77 -6.31 0.00
C ARG A 54 -4.34 -6.50 0.49
N PHE A 55 -3.76 -7.68 0.28
CA PHE A 55 -2.38 -7.97 0.68
C PHE A 55 -1.34 -7.10 -0.04
N ALA A 56 -1.66 -6.55 -1.21
CA ALA A 56 -0.74 -5.73 -1.99
C ALA A 56 -0.90 -4.24 -1.69
N CYS A 57 -2.14 -3.75 -1.56
CA CYS A 57 -2.40 -2.31 -1.40
C CYS A 57 -2.73 -1.87 0.03
N HIS A 58 -3.21 -2.77 0.89
CA HIS A 58 -3.70 -2.48 2.25
C HIS A 58 -4.67 -1.28 2.34
N GLY A 59 -5.50 -1.06 1.30
CA GLY A 59 -6.42 0.08 1.23
C GLY A 59 -5.76 1.44 0.93
N GLY A 60 -4.47 1.41 0.57
CA GLY A 60 -3.66 2.58 0.24
C GLY A 60 -3.53 3.59 1.39
N CYS A 61 -2.94 4.74 1.08
CA CYS A 61 -2.75 5.82 2.04
C CYS A 61 -4.11 6.34 2.56
N PRO A 62 -4.33 6.43 3.88
CA PRO A 62 -5.56 6.98 4.45
C PRO A 62 -5.91 8.39 3.95
N LYS A 63 -4.89 9.22 3.67
CA LYS A 63 -5.06 10.56 3.08
C LYS A 63 -5.81 10.51 1.74
N HIS A 64 -5.67 9.43 0.98
CA HIS A 64 -6.31 9.27 -0.33
C HIS A 64 -7.66 8.53 -0.24
N ARG A 65 -8.14 8.17 0.96
CA ARG A 65 -9.45 7.53 1.18
C ARG A 65 -10.58 8.56 1.22
N ILE A 66 -10.74 9.26 0.10
CA ILE A 66 -11.64 10.43 -0.03
C ILE A 66 -12.85 10.16 -0.94
N CYS A 67 -12.83 9.09 -1.72
CA CYS A 67 -13.91 8.76 -2.63
C CYS A 67 -15.00 7.99 -1.88
N MET A 68 -16.27 8.39 -2.03
CA MET A 68 -17.41 7.65 -1.51
C MET A 68 -17.93 6.71 -2.60
N ASP A 69 -17.94 5.41 -2.32
CA ASP A 69 -18.46 4.39 -3.23
C ASP A 69 -19.23 3.34 -2.42
N GLY A 70 -20.50 3.10 -2.77
CA GLY A 70 -21.38 2.20 -2.02
C GLY A 70 -21.57 2.56 -0.54
N GLY A 71 -21.47 3.84 -0.19
CA GLY A 71 -21.56 4.32 1.20
C GLY A 71 -20.28 4.15 2.02
N GLU A 72 -19.21 3.61 1.43
CA GLU A 72 -17.91 3.41 2.09
C GLU A 72 -16.84 4.36 1.53
N ARG A 73 -15.94 4.87 2.38
CA ARG A 73 -14.77 5.62 1.91
C ARG A 73 -13.73 4.69 1.31
N GLN A 74 -13.38 4.93 0.06
CA GLN A 74 -12.38 4.20 -0.70
C GLN A 74 -11.20 5.07 -1.07
N ASN A 75 -10.07 4.41 -1.30
CA ASN A 75 -8.92 5.05 -1.93
C ASN A 75 -9.31 5.55 -3.33
N TYR A 76 -8.98 6.80 -3.66
CA TYR A 76 -9.24 7.39 -4.96
C TYR A 76 -8.71 6.54 -6.13
N LEU A 77 -7.57 5.87 -5.95
CA LEU A 77 -6.93 5.02 -6.96
C LEU A 77 -7.39 3.55 -6.90
N CYS A 78 -8.40 3.22 -6.08
CA CYS A 78 -8.82 1.83 -5.88
C CYS A 78 -9.15 1.12 -7.20
N LYS A 79 -9.93 1.74 -8.08
CA LYS A 79 -10.28 1.16 -9.39
C LYS A 79 -9.05 0.89 -10.25
N GLY A 80 -8.14 1.87 -10.34
CA GLY A 80 -6.89 1.71 -11.09
C GLY A 80 -5.99 0.62 -10.52
N TYR A 81 -5.94 0.47 -9.19
CA TYR A 81 -5.23 -0.65 -8.56
C TYR A 81 -5.86 -2.00 -8.92
N LEU A 82 -7.18 -2.12 -8.93
CA LEU A 82 -7.84 -3.37 -9.31
C LEU A 82 -7.49 -3.78 -10.75
N GLU A 83 -7.57 -2.84 -11.70
CA GLU A 83 -7.22 -3.07 -13.10
C GLU A 83 -5.73 -3.42 -13.26
N PHE A 84 -4.85 -2.67 -12.60
CA PHE A 84 -3.41 -2.92 -12.63
C PHE A 84 -3.08 -4.31 -12.07
N PHE A 85 -3.57 -4.65 -10.88
CA PHE A 85 -3.28 -5.94 -10.26
C PHE A 85 -3.84 -7.10 -11.06
N GLN A 86 -5.06 -6.97 -11.60
CA GLN A 86 -5.60 -7.98 -12.50
C GLN A 86 -4.70 -8.21 -13.72
N HIS A 87 -4.21 -7.12 -14.33
CA HIS A 87 -3.33 -7.20 -15.49
C HIS A 87 -1.96 -7.82 -15.17
N VAL A 88 -1.30 -7.41 -14.09
CA VAL A 88 0.09 -7.85 -13.82
C VAL A 88 0.18 -9.22 -13.14
N THR A 89 -0.91 -9.70 -12.54
CA THR A 89 -0.90 -10.95 -11.75
C THR A 89 -0.37 -12.17 -12.51
N PRO A 90 -0.80 -12.46 -13.74
CA PRO A 90 -0.29 -13.61 -14.50
C PRO A 90 1.24 -13.57 -14.65
N TYR A 91 1.77 -12.39 -14.97
CA TYR A 91 3.21 -12.16 -15.11
C TYR A 91 3.96 -12.29 -13.77
N MET A 92 3.40 -11.72 -12.69
CA MET A 92 3.96 -11.82 -11.35
C MET A 92 3.97 -13.27 -10.83
N ASN A 93 2.96 -14.06 -11.17
CA ASN A 93 2.90 -15.48 -10.83
C ASN A 93 4.00 -16.28 -11.53
N VAL A 94 4.27 -15.99 -12.81
CA VAL A 94 5.38 -16.62 -13.54
C VAL A 94 6.73 -16.19 -12.96
N MET A 95 6.94 -14.90 -12.68
CA MET A 95 8.16 -14.43 -12.00
C MET A 95 8.37 -15.13 -10.66
N ARG A 96 7.30 -15.30 -9.86
CA ARG A 96 7.34 -16.06 -8.62
C ARG A 96 7.76 -17.52 -8.85
N GLN A 97 7.19 -18.18 -9.86
CA GLN A 97 7.56 -19.56 -10.20
C GLN A 97 9.02 -19.68 -10.62
N LEU A 98 9.55 -18.73 -11.41
CA LEU A 98 10.96 -18.71 -11.79
C LEU A 98 11.87 -18.63 -10.56
N LEU A 99 11.57 -17.71 -9.64
CA LEU A 99 12.34 -17.55 -8.40
C LEU A 99 12.28 -18.80 -7.51
N LEU A 100 11.11 -19.43 -7.37
CA LEU A 100 10.97 -20.70 -6.63
C LEU A 100 11.80 -21.84 -7.24
N ASN A 101 12.01 -21.80 -8.56
CA ASN A 101 12.86 -22.75 -9.28
C ASN A 101 14.33 -22.28 -9.41
N GLN A 102 14.75 -21.29 -8.61
CA GLN A 102 16.10 -20.74 -8.59
C GLN A 102 16.55 -20.18 -9.96
N ARG A 103 15.60 -19.68 -10.75
CA ARG A 103 15.87 -19.02 -12.04
C ARG A 103 15.67 -17.50 -11.90
N PRO A 104 16.45 -16.69 -12.65
CA PRO A 104 16.24 -15.25 -12.70
C PRO A 104 14.82 -14.89 -13.16
N ALA A 105 14.14 -14.00 -12.42
CA ALA A 105 12.80 -13.53 -12.79
C ALA A 105 12.78 -12.87 -14.19
N ALA A 106 13.89 -12.26 -14.59
CA ALA A 106 14.08 -11.64 -15.91
C ALA A 106 13.88 -12.62 -17.09
N HIS A 107 13.94 -13.94 -16.86
CA HIS A 107 13.62 -14.92 -17.88
C HIS A 107 12.15 -14.87 -18.36
N ILE A 108 11.27 -14.16 -17.64
CA ILE A 108 9.90 -13.89 -18.11
C ILE A 108 9.87 -13.24 -19.51
N THR A 109 10.88 -12.44 -19.86
CA THR A 109 10.96 -11.77 -21.18
C THR A 109 10.97 -12.75 -22.34
N ARG A 110 11.38 -14.01 -22.12
CA ARG A 110 11.41 -15.06 -23.15
C ARG A 110 10.03 -15.68 -23.42
N ILE A 111 9.07 -15.46 -22.52
CA ILE A 111 7.75 -16.10 -22.56
C ILE A 111 6.60 -15.09 -22.34
N VAL A 112 6.90 -13.79 -22.41
CA VAL A 112 5.92 -12.73 -22.12
C VAL A 112 4.74 -12.77 -23.08
N ASP A 113 4.98 -13.06 -24.36
CA ASP A 113 3.93 -13.14 -25.39
C ASP A 113 2.99 -14.33 -25.14
N MET A 114 3.55 -15.47 -24.69
CA MET A 114 2.76 -16.64 -24.32
C MET A 114 1.80 -16.34 -23.16
N ILE A 115 2.29 -15.62 -22.14
CA ILE A 115 1.46 -15.19 -21.00
C ILE A 115 0.37 -14.23 -21.47
N ALA A 116 0.69 -13.32 -22.40
CA ALA A 116 -0.28 -12.36 -22.92
C ALA A 116 -1.38 -13.03 -23.75
N ASP A 117 -1.06 -14.09 -24.50
CA ASP A 117 -2.02 -14.89 -25.25
C ASP A 117 -2.98 -15.65 -24.32
N ASP A 118 -2.46 -16.29 -23.27
CA ASP A 118 -3.26 -17.03 -22.29
C ASP A 118 -4.26 -16.14 -21.53
N VAL A 119 -3.93 -14.85 -21.34
CA VAL A 119 -4.81 -13.88 -20.65
C VAL A 119 -5.90 -13.31 -21.56
N ARG A 120 -5.73 -13.40 -22.89
CA ARG A 120 -6.71 -12.91 -23.87
C ARG A 120 -7.80 -13.91 -24.22
N GLN A 121 -7.59 -15.20 -23.95
CA GLN A 121 -8.55 -16.29 -24.17
C GLN A 121 -9.55 -16.38 -23.02
#